data_AF-A0A2Z2MZH4-F1
#
_entry.id   AF-A0A2Z2MZH4-F1
#
_cell.length_a   1.000
_cell.length_b   1.000
_cell.length_c   1.000
_cell.angle_alpha   90.00
_cell.angle_beta   90.00
_cell.angle_gamma   90.00
#
_symmetry.space_group_name_H-M   'P 1'
#
loop_
_entity.id
_entity.type
_entity.pdbx_description
1 polymer ?
#
loop_
_entity_poly.entity_id
_entity_poly.type
_entity_poly.pdbx_seq_one_letter_code
_entity_poly.pdbx_strand_id
1 'polypeptide(L)'
;MPAVKNQEPGGRKPALMGLGLIFLLLLFVLAPSHAAAQDYDYEINAYAVYFDVIAPENVEETIEIDITSYTNLSQYVIYTDYPVEDPRAVLEMGSSTEPINVTVREVLGGTNAIYMNFPLLRPGESAKIRLTFTTRGMITESDGKQQFTYYVKFSQPVGLFHVQLVVPKGYAVLSPIIPSPDKVESSTSRLLLEWTRQNVRAGEEFYFIVGFSGEIIPPKQPSSLIYVGLFLAGLIVGGGGVYGYVLYRERKRSEEKAHLRTDEEKILAILREGSVLQSELAEKLGVSKAKVSIILREMEEKGLITRTREGRTYRVFLRE
;
A
#
# COMPACT_ATOMS: atom_id res chain seq x y z
N MET A 1 92.82 5.97 -74.37
CA MET A 1 92.34 4.74 -73.70
C MET A 1 91.52 5.14 -72.47
N PRO A 2 90.48 4.36 -72.13
CA PRO A 2 89.32 4.82 -71.38
C PRO A 2 89.40 4.58 -69.85
N ALA A 3 88.51 5.29 -69.14
CA ALA A 3 87.77 5.01 -67.90
C ALA A 3 88.22 3.90 -66.92
N VAL A 4 88.01 4.16 -65.61
CA VAL A 4 86.91 3.59 -64.78
C VAL A 4 87.02 4.03 -63.30
N LYS A 5 85.94 4.68 -62.82
CA LYS A 5 85.19 4.49 -61.57
C LYS A 5 85.93 4.45 -60.22
N ASN A 6 85.52 5.34 -59.32
CA ASN A 6 85.20 4.94 -57.94
C ASN A 6 84.07 5.81 -57.36
N GLN A 7 83.24 5.18 -56.54
CA GLN A 7 81.99 5.70 -55.98
C GLN A 7 82.22 6.62 -54.77
N GLU A 8 81.34 7.59 -54.60
CA GLU A 8 81.16 8.40 -53.39
C GLU A 8 79.67 8.39 -52.93
N PRO A 9 79.38 8.78 -51.68
CA PRO A 9 78.26 8.25 -50.90
C PRO A 9 76.92 8.96 -51.13
N GLY A 10 75.84 8.22 -50.84
CA GLY A 10 74.46 8.65 -50.99
C GLY A 10 74.10 9.90 -50.19
N GLY A 11 73.77 10.97 -50.91
CA GLY A 11 73.23 12.21 -50.36
C GLY A 11 71.75 12.12 -50.02
N ARG A 12 71.44 12.46 -48.76
CA ARG A 12 70.10 12.77 -48.24
C ARG A 12 69.44 13.88 -49.05
N LYS A 13 68.16 13.71 -49.42
CA LYS A 13 67.26 14.82 -49.79
C LYS A 13 66.41 15.21 -48.57
N PRO A 14 66.15 16.51 -48.33
CA PRO A 14 65.48 16.97 -47.12
C PRO A 14 63.95 16.84 -47.21
N ALA A 15 63.38 16.48 -46.07
CA ALA A 15 61.96 16.34 -45.79
C ALA A 15 61.26 17.71 -45.70
N LEU A 16 60.89 18.29 -46.85
CA LEU A 16 60.16 19.57 -46.87
C LEU A 16 58.81 19.54 -47.59
N MET A 17 58.49 18.48 -48.33
CA MET A 17 57.17 18.32 -48.97
C MET A 17 56.12 17.60 -48.11
N GLY A 18 56.51 16.94 -47.01
CA GLY A 18 55.57 16.22 -46.13
C GLY A 18 54.89 17.09 -45.06
N LEU A 19 55.49 18.23 -44.69
CA LEU A 19 54.97 19.04 -43.58
C LEU A 19 53.80 19.96 -43.99
N GLY A 20 53.79 20.43 -45.25
CA GLY A 20 52.71 21.28 -45.77
C GLY A 20 51.38 20.52 -45.95
N LEU A 21 51.44 19.23 -46.32
CA LEU A 21 50.24 18.41 -46.52
C LEU A 21 49.61 18.00 -45.19
N ILE A 22 50.40 17.77 -44.15
CA ILE A 22 49.93 17.47 -42.79
C ILE A 22 49.31 18.73 -42.16
N PHE A 23 49.88 19.92 -42.41
CA PHE A 23 49.32 21.18 -41.91
C PHE A 23 47.99 21.55 -42.60
N LEU A 24 47.84 21.24 -43.89
CA LEU A 24 46.58 21.46 -44.61
C LEU A 24 45.46 20.48 -44.20
N LEU A 25 45.82 19.25 -43.80
CA LEU A 25 44.88 18.25 -43.26
C LEU A 25 44.50 18.53 -41.80
N LEU A 26 45.39 19.13 -41.00
CA LEU A 26 45.09 19.58 -39.63
C LEU A 26 44.21 20.84 -39.59
N LEU A 27 44.27 21.69 -40.62
CA LEU A 27 43.41 22.88 -40.74
C LEU A 27 41.94 22.53 -41.08
N PHE A 28 41.67 21.34 -41.63
CA PHE A 28 40.31 20.86 -41.87
C PHE A 28 39.66 20.21 -40.64
N VAL A 29 40.43 19.90 -39.59
CA VAL A 29 39.92 19.31 -38.32
C VAL A 29 39.61 20.39 -37.27
N LEU A 30 40.01 21.64 -37.52
CA LEU A 30 39.81 22.79 -36.62
C LEU A 30 38.80 23.82 -37.16
N ALA A 31 38.09 23.52 -38.25
CA ALA A 31 36.91 24.30 -38.58
C ALA A 31 35.87 24.05 -37.47
N PRO A 32 35.48 25.07 -36.66
CA PRO A 32 34.34 24.90 -35.79
C PRO A 32 33.18 24.54 -36.70
N SER A 33 32.68 23.31 -36.55
CA SER A 33 31.36 22.93 -37.04
C SER A 33 30.41 23.94 -36.40
N HIS A 34 30.13 25.02 -37.13
CA HIS A 34 28.99 25.86 -36.85
C HIS A 34 27.82 24.90 -36.97
N ALA A 35 27.32 24.42 -35.82
CA ALA A 35 26.01 23.84 -35.76
C ALA A 35 25.13 24.79 -36.55
N ALA A 36 24.56 24.30 -37.66
CA ALA A 36 23.66 25.08 -38.47
C ALA A 36 22.64 25.68 -37.50
N ALA A 37 22.69 27.00 -37.33
CA ALA A 37 21.70 27.70 -36.52
C ALA A 37 20.39 27.49 -37.26
N GLN A 38 19.60 26.53 -36.81
CA GLN A 38 18.21 26.42 -37.22
C GLN A 38 17.54 27.69 -36.72
N ASP A 39 17.13 28.57 -37.64
CA ASP A 39 16.27 29.70 -37.30
C ASP A 39 14.91 29.11 -36.91
N TYR A 40 14.63 29.10 -35.62
CA TYR A 40 13.32 28.75 -35.08
C TYR A 40 12.40 29.98 -35.16
N ASP A 41 11.10 29.78 -35.35
CA ASP A 41 10.12 30.87 -35.37
C ASP A 41 9.91 31.50 -33.99
N TYR A 42 10.26 30.77 -32.93
CA TYR A 42 10.08 31.15 -31.54
C TYR A 42 11.07 30.37 -30.65
N GLU A 43 11.30 30.90 -29.45
CA GLU A 43 12.02 30.25 -28.36
C GLU A 43 11.05 29.69 -27.33
N ILE A 44 11.38 28.55 -26.72
CA ILE A 44 10.65 27.98 -25.59
C ILE A 44 11.47 28.23 -24.33
N ASN A 45 11.06 29.24 -23.56
CA ASN A 45 11.72 29.62 -22.31
C ASN A 45 11.53 28.53 -21.25
N ALA A 46 10.30 28.00 -21.15
CA ALA A 46 9.96 26.94 -20.22
C ALA A 46 8.88 26.01 -20.80
N TYR A 47 8.99 24.73 -20.49
CA TYR A 47 8.04 23.69 -20.83
C TYR A 47 7.80 22.84 -19.58
N ALA A 48 6.60 22.90 -19.01
CA ALA A 48 6.24 22.15 -17.83
C ALA A 48 5.07 21.21 -18.10
N VAL A 49 5.17 19.97 -17.64
CA VAL A 49 4.12 18.95 -17.79
C VAL A 49 3.74 18.42 -16.43
N TYR A 50 2.45 18.46 -16.13
CA TYR A 50 1.88 18.00 -14.88
C TYR A 50 0.91 16.86 -15.16
N PHE A 51 1.11 15.74 -14.47
CA PHE A 51 0.24 14.57 -14.53
C PHE A 51 -0.45 14.37 -13.18
N ASP A 52 -1.78 14.39 -13.17
CA ASP A 52 -2.60 13.97 -12.03
C ASP A 52 -3.32 12.66 -12.36
N VAL A 53 -2.95 11.58 -11.67
CA VAL A 53 -3.57 10.27 -11.86
C VAL A 53 -4.90 10.24 -11.10
N ILE A 54 -5.99 10.58 -11.79
CA ILE A 54 -7.35 10.62 -11.24
C ILE A 54 -7.85 9.20 -10.95
N ALA A 55 -7.64 8.30 -11.89
CA ALA A 55 -7.99 6.88 -11.81
C ALA A 55 -6.91 6.04 -12.52
N PRO A 56 -6.83 4.72 -12.27
CA PRO A 56 -5.87 3.84 -12.93
C PRO A 56 -5.76 3.98 -14.45
N GLU A 57 -6.85 4.31 -15.13
CA GLU A 57 -6.88 4.43 -16.60
C GLU A 57 -6.90 5.88 -17.08
N ASN A 58 -7.20 6.85 -16.20
CA ASN A 58 -7.44 8.24 -16.56
C ASN A 58 -6.42 9.16 -15.89
N VAL A 59 -5.66 9.86 -16.72
CA VAL A 59 -4.68 10.85 -16.28
C VAL A 59 -5.12 12.22 -16.80
N GLU A 60 -5.16 13.21 -15.92
CA GLU A 60 -5.25 14.61 -16.33
C GLU A 60 -3.84 15.12 -16.61
N GLU A 61 -3.61 15.57 -17.84
CA GLU A 61 -2.36 16.17 -18.28
C GLU A 61 -2.56 17.68 -18.41
N THR A 62 -1.66 18.45 -17.80
CA THR A 62 -1.56 19.89 -18.00
C THR A 62 -0.18 20.23 -18.53
N ILE A 63 -0.13 20.85 -19.70
CA ILE A 63 1.09 21.33 -20.35
C ILE A 63 1.12 22.86 -20.27
N GLU A 64 2.16 23.41 -19.67
CA GLU A 64 2.45 24.83 -19.65
C GLU A 64 3.67 25.16 -20.49
N ILE A 65 3.53 26.11 -21.41
CA ILE A 65 4.57 26.49 -22.36
C ILE A 65 4.75 28.00 -22.30
N ASP A 66 5.95 28.44 -21.93
CA ASP A 66 6.36 29.83 -22.03
C ASP A 66 7.17 30.01 -23.32
N ILE A 67 6.64 30.80 -24.24
CA ILE A 67 7.23 31.06 -25.55
C ILE A 67 7.51 32.54 -25.76
N THR A 68 8.59 32.82 -26.49
CA THR A 68 8.88 34.16 -27.03
C THR A 68 8.98 34.07 -28.54
N SER A 69 8.16 34.84 -29.25
CA SER A 69 8.11 34.78 -30.71
C SER A 69 9.25 35.55 -31.34
N TYR A 70 9.90 35.00 -32.37
CA TYR A 70 10.84 35.74 -33.23
C TYR A 70 10.17 36.17 -34.54
N THR A 71 9.09 35.50 -34.93
CA THR A 71 8.28 35.82 -36.11
C THR A 71 6.83 36.14 -35.72
N ASN A 72 5.94 36.21 -36.70
CA ASN A 72 4.52 36.38 -36.48
C ASN A 72 3.88 35.01 -36.19
N LEU A 73 3.58 34.71 -34.93
CA LEU A 73 3.07 33.42 -34.49
C LEU A 73 1.62 33.51 -34.05
N SER A 74 0.76 32.61 -34.53
CA SER A 74 -0.67 32.57 -34.15
C SER A 74 -1.18 31.17 -33.82
N GLN A 75 -0.29 30.19 -33.88
CA GLN A 75 -0.62 28.79 -33.70
C GLN A 75 0.55 28.04 -33.09
N TYR A 76 0.25 27.09 -32.21
CA TYR A 76 1.21 26.13 -31.68
C TYR A 76 0.62 24.72 -31.78
N VAL A 77 1.47 23.73 -32.07
CA VAL A 77 1.04 22.34 -32.30
C VAL A 77 1.84 21.39 -31.42
N ILE A 78 1.13 20.49 -30.73
CA ILE A 78 1.70 19.39 -29.96
C ILE A 78 1.28 18.07 -30.61
N TYR A 79 2.18 17.08 -30.57
CA TYR A 79 1.90 15.73 -31.04
C TYR A 79 1.89 14.76 -29.85
N THR A 80 0.87 13.92 -29.78
CA THR A 80 0.73 12.87 -28.77
C THR A 80 0.44 11.53 -29.44
N ASP A 81 0.95 10.44 -28.89
CA ASP A 81 0.66 9.06 -29.33
C ASP A 81 -0.49 8.40 -28.55
N TYR A 82 -1.15 9.17 -27.70
CA TYR A 82 -2.29 8.78 -26.88
C TYR A 82 -3.53 9.64 -27.19
N PRO A 83 -4.75 9.13 -26.90
CA PRO A 83 -6.00 9.87 -27.06
C PRO A 83 -6.04 11.14 -26.22
N VAL A 84 -6.74 12.17 -26.72
CA VAL A 84 -6.92 13.46 -26.05
C VAL A 84 -8.41 13.73 -25.90
N GLU A 85 -8.88 13.79 -24.66
CA GLU A 85 -10.29 13.99 -24.30
C GLU A 85 -10.47 15.36 -23.62
N ASP A 86 -11.54 16.06 -24.00
CA ASP A 86 -11.93 17.37 -23.46
C ASP A 86 -10.81 18.45 -23.36
N PRO A 87 -10.07 18.71 -24.45
CA PRO A 87 -8.96 19.66 -24.41
C PRO A 87 -9.42 21.10 -24.21
N ARG A 88 -8.75 21.80 -23.31
CA ARG A 88 -8.99 23.21 -22.99
C ARG A 88 -7.64 23.91 -22.89
N ALA A 89 -7.52 25.07 -23.54
CA ALA A 89 -6.32 25.87 -23.40
C ALA A 89 -6.66 27.32 -23.06
N VAL A 90 -5.77 27.93 -22.28
CA VAL A 90 -5.77 29.35 -21.99
C VAL A 90 -4.42 29.94 -22.38
N LEU A 91 -4.45 31.20 -22.81
CA LEU A 91 -3.29 32.01 -23.10
C LEU A 91 -3.18 33.12 -22.07
N GLU A 92 -2.02 33.23 -21.45
CA GLU A 92 -1.65 34.28 -20.51
C GLU A 92 -0.67 35.22 -21.23
N MET A 93 -1.08 36.48 -21.42
CA MET A 93 -0.26 37.55 -21.99
C MET A 93 -0.25 38.74 -21.05
N GLY A 94 0.88 38.98 -20.37
CA GLY A 94 0.98 40.02 -19.35
C GLY A 94 0.01 39.75 -18.19
N SER A 95 -1.03 40.58 -18.06
CA SER A 95 -2.08 40.43 -17.04
C SER A 95 -3.42 39.91 -17.58
N SER A 96 -3.52 39.60 -18.88
CA SER A 96 -4.73 39.03 -19.47
C SER A 96 -4.62 37.50 -19.54
N THR A 97 -5.72 36.81 -19.24
CA THR A 97 -5.86 35.37 -19.40
C THR A 97 -7.11 35.11 -20.23
N GLU A 98 -6.94 34.54 -21.43
CA GLU A 98 -8.05 34.32 -22.37
C GLU A 98 -8.10 32.85 -22.80
N PRO A 99 -9.30 32.24 -22.90
CA PRO A 99 -9.44 30.91 -23.48
C PRO A 99 -9.12 30.96 -24.98
N ILE A 100 -8.38 29.96 -25.46
CA ILE A 100 -8.01 29.85 -26.88
C ILE A 100 -8.62 28.59 -27.50
N ASN A 101 -8.79 28.62 -28.82
CA ASN A 101 -9.43 27.52 -29.53
C ASN A 101 -8.45 26.35 -29.69
N VAL A 102 -8.87 25.16 -29.26
CA VAL A 102 -8.10 23.93 -29.38
C VAL A 102 -8.81 22.98 -30.33
N THR A 103 -8.08 22.47 -31.31
CA THR A 103 -8.60 21.44 -32.22
C THR A 103 -7.66 20.25 -32.24
N VAL A 104 -8.20 19.06 -32.04
CA VAL A 104 -7.43 17.81 -32.09
C VAL A 104 -7.75 17.11 -33.41
N ARG A 105 -6.72 16.65 -34.11
CA ARG A 105 -6.87 15.85 -35.33
C ARG A 105 -5.93 14.66 -35.26
N GLU A 106 -6.46 13.48 -35.55
CA GLU A 106 -5.64 12.30 -35.77
C GLU A 106 -4.84 12.47 -37.07
N VAL A 107 -3.54 12.24 -36.99
CA VAL A 107 -2.58 12.24 -38.08
C VAL A 107 -2.14 10.78 -38.32
N LEU A 108 -1.35 10.55 -39.37
CA LEU A 108 -0.84 9.23 -39.74
C LEU A 108 -0.24 8.46 -38.55
N GLY A 109 -0.64 7.20 -38.39
CA GLY A 109 -0.04 6.29 -37.41
C GLY A 109 -0.63 6.37 -36.00
N GLY A 110 -1.82 6.93 -35.82
CA GLY A 110 -2.47 7.05 -34.51
C GLY A 110 -1.95 8.21 -33.65
N THR A 111 -1.07 9.04 -34.20
CA THR A 111 -0.58 10.26 -33.54
C THR A 111 -1.63 11.36 -33.63
N ASN A 112 -2.01 11.95 -32.49
CA ASN A 112 -2.91 13.10 -32.44
C ASN A 112 -2.10 14.41 -32.52
N ALA A 113 -2.54 15.33 -33.36
CA ALA A 113 -2.04 16.71 -33.39
C ALA A 113 -3.04 17.63 -32.70
N ILE A 114 -2.58 18.31 -31.65
CA ILE A 114 -3.33 19.30 -30.88
C ILE A 114 -2.92 20.68 -31.38
N TYR A 115 -3.80 21.32 -32.14
CA TYR A 115 -3.60 22.67 -32.65
C TYR A 115 -4.23 23.69 -31.68
N MET A 116 -3.42 24.60 -31.17
CA MET A 116 -3.83 25.71 -30.32
C MET A 116 -3.72 27.00 -31.11
N ASN A 117 -4.85 27.65 -31.40
CA ASN A 117 -4.89 28.88 -32.18
C ASN A 117 -5.14 30.07 -31.26
N PHE A 118 -4.24 31.06 -31.30
CA PHE A 118 -4.24 32.22 -30.41
C PHE A 118 -4.09 33.54 -31.18
N PRO A 119 -4.40 34.69 -30.56
CA PRO A 119 -4.14 36.00 -31.15
C PRO A 119 -2.68 36.15 -31.60
N LEU A 120 -2.45 36.89 -32.68
CA LEU A 120 -1.13 37.04 -33.29
C LEU A 120 -0.11 37.61 -32.27
N LEU A 121 0.92 36.82 -31.99
CA LEU A 121 2.14 37.22 -31.29
C LEU A 121 3.14 37.80 -32.29
N ARG A 122 3.59 39.03 -32.02
CA ARG A 122 4.60 39.72 -32.82
C ARG A 122 6.01 39.34 -32.37
N PRO A 123 7.03 39.59 -33.21
CA PRO A 123 8.43 39.41 -32.82
C PRO A 123 8.76 40.15 -31.51
N GLY A 124 9.31 39.42 -30.54
CA GLY A 124 9.68 39.90 -29.21
C GLY A 124 8.57 39.83 -28.16
N GLU A 125 7.34 39.45 -28.53
CA GLU A 125 6.25 39.21 -27.57
C GLU A 125 6.37 37.81 -26.97
N SER A 126 6.07 37.72 -25.66
CA SER A 126 6.04 36.45 -24.93
C SER A 126 4.63 36.11 -24.48
N ALA A 127 4.31 34.82 -24.45
CA ALA A 127 3.05 34.33 -23.94
C ALA A 127 3.23 33.00 -23.23
N LYS A 128 2.37 32.75 -22.23
CA LYS A 128 2.29 31.47 -21.56
C LYS A 128 1.01 30.75 -21.96
N ILE A 129 1.15 29.59 -22.57
CA ILE A 129 0.03 28.73 -22.98
C ILE A 129 -0.13 27.65 -21.91
N ARG A 130 -1.35 27.46 -21.39
CA ARG A 130 -1.69 26.33 -20.52
C ARG A 130 -2.76 25.48 -21.18
N LEU A 131 -2.41 24.26 -21.55
CA LEU A 131 -3.28 23.26 -22.14
C LEU A 131 -3.60 22.20 -21.08
N THR A 132 -4.86 21.85 -20.90
CA THR A 132 -5.32 20.79 -20.00
C THR A 132 -6.25 19.85 -20.74
N PHE A 133 -6.07 18.54 -20.58
CA PHE A 133 -6.93 17.52 -21.15
C PHE A 133 -6.87 16.22 -20.32
N THR A 134 -7.83 15.34 -20.55
CA THR A 134 -7.79 13.98 -19.99
C THR A 134 -7.29 13.01 -21.04
N THR A 135 -6.48 12.05 -20.63
CA THR A 135 -5.95 11.01 -21.51
C THR A 135 -6.01 9.63 -20.87
N ARG A 136 -5.96 8.62 -21.73
CA ARG A 136 -5.94 7.19 -21.38
C ARG A 136 -4.77 6.52 -22.08
N GLY A 137 -4.26 5.44 -21.50
CA GLY A 137 -3.20 4.62 -22.11
C GLY A 137 -1.77 4.98 -21.69
N MET A 138 -1.57 6.02 -20.88
CA MET A 138 -0.28 6.27 -20.22
C MET A 138 0.03 5.28 -19.10
N ILE A 139 -1.01 4.65 -18.55
CA ILE A 139 -0.89 3.65 -17.49
C ILE A 139 -1.24 2.29 -18.06
N THR A 140 -0.32 1.33 -17.91
CA THR A 140 -0.55 -0.08 -18.25
C THR A 140 -0.59 -0.91 -16.98
N GLU A 141 -1.55 -1.82 -16.88
CA GLU A 141 -1.66 -2.75 -15.74
C GLU A 141 -1.18 -4.16 -16.13
N SER A 142 -0.35 -4.77 -15.30
CA SER A 142 0.08 -6.16 -15.41
C SER A 142 0.33 -6.74 -14.02
N ASP A 143 -0.29 -7.88 -13.71
CA ASP A 143 -0.10 -8.62 -12.45
C ASP A 143 -0.38 -7.77 -11.18
N GLY A 144 -1.44 -6.95 -11.22
CA GLY A 144 -1.82 -6.05 -10.12
C GLY A 144 -0.84 -4.89 -9.87
N LYS A 145 0.10 -4.68 -10.79
CA LYS A 145 1.03 -3.55 -10.81
C LYS A 145 0.68 -2.65 -11.98
N GLN A 146 0.75 -1.36 -11.73
CA GLN A 146 0.51 -0.34 -12.74
C GLN A 146 1.84 0.31 -13.11
N GLN A 147 1.98 0.69 -14.37
CA GLN A 147 3.17 1.37 -14.87
C GLN A 147 2.74 2.58 -15.68
N PHE A 148 3.13 3.76 -15.22
CA PHE A 148 3.04 5.00 -15.98
C PHE A 148 4.24 5.11 -16.92
N THR A 149 3.96 5.46 -18.18
CA THR A 149 4.98 5.71 -19.20
C THR A 149 4.67 7.02 -19.91
N TYR A 150 5.65 7.92 -19.96
CA TYR A 150 5.59 9.16 -20.72
C TYR A 150 6.87 9.37 -21.51
N TYR A 151 6.72 9.79 -22.76
CA TYR A 151 7.82 10.05 -23.68
C TYR A 151 7.66 11.45 -24.28
N VAL A 152 8.75 12.21 -24.30
CA VAL A 152 8.79 13.51 -24.97
C VAL A 152 10.11 13.69 -25.70
N LYS A 153 10.03 14.28 -26.89
CA LYS A 153 11.17 14.67 -27.72
C LYS A 153 11.02 16.12 -28.11
N PHE A 154 12.06 16.91 -27.86
CA PHE A 154 12.06 18.32 -28.25
C PHE A 154 12.70 18.48 -29.63
N SER A 155 11.99 19.08 -30.58
CA SER A 155 12.52 19.40 -31.92
C SER A 155 13.38 20.66 -31.95
N GLN A 156 13.36 21.45 -30.87
CA GLN A 156 14.10 22.69 -30.70
C GLN A 156 14.59 22.84 -29.26
N PRO A 157 15.54 23.74 -28.96
CA PRO A 157 16.02 23.96 -27.61
C PRO A 157 14.91 24.45 -26.66
N VAL A 158 14.99 24.02 -25.40
CA VAL A 158 14.09 24.46 -24.32
C VAL A 158 14.92 24.94 -23.13
N GLY A 159 14.63 26.15 -22.64
CA GLY A 159 15.35 26.75 -21.52
C GLY A 159 15.20 25.95 -20.23
N LEU A 160 13.96 25.69 -19.81
CA LEU A 160 13.63 24.88 -18.64
C LEU A 160 12.58 23.82 -18.99
N PHE A 161 12.88 22.56 -18.74
CA PHE A 161 11.94 21.46 -18.85
C PHE A 161 11.61 20.93 -17.45
N HIS A 162 10.33 20.90 -17.10
CA HIS A 162 9.83 20.41 -15.83
C HIS A 162 8.76 19.34 -16.03
N VAL A 163 8.83 18.27 -15.24
CA VAL A 163 7.81 17.21 -15.22
C VAL A 163 7.41 16.95 -13.78
N GLN A 164 6.11 16.84 -13.55
CA GLN A 164 5.54 16.50 -12.26
C GLN A 164 4.55 15.36 -12.42
N LEU A 165 4.68 14.33 -11.58
CA LEU A 165 3.73 13.22 -11.50
C LEU A 165 3.15 13.13 -10.09
N VAL A 166 1.82 13.22 -10.00
CA VAL A 166 1.04 13.09 -8.78
C VAL A 166 0.34 11.75 -8.77
N VAL A 167 0.66 10.96 -7.75
CA VAL A 167 0.10 9.61 -7.56
C VAL A 167 -0.92 9.64 -6.41
N PRO A 168 -2.12 9.08 -6.60
CA PRO A 168 -3.17 9.10 -5.59
C PRO A 168 -2.82 8.24 -4.36
N LYS A 169 -3.52 8.52 -3.26
CA LYS A 169 -3.40 7.75 -2.01
C LYS A 169 -3.73 6.29 -2.24
N GLY A 170 -3.05 5.42 -1.50
CA GLY A 170 -3.28 3.98 -1.55
C GLY A 170 -2.36 3.27 -2.54
N TYR A 171 -1.62 4.00 -3.36
CA TYR A 171 -0.64 3.44 -4.29
C TYR A 171 0.77 3.62 -3.70
N ALA A 172 1.60 2.59 -3.79
CA ALA A 172 3.03 2.68 -3.45
C ALA A 172 3.86 2.72 -4.72
N VAL A 173 4.81 3.63 -4.81
CA VAL A 173 5.78 3.64 -5.92
C VAL A 173 6.70 2.44 -5.83
N LEU A 174 6.84 1.74 -6.94
CA LEU A 174 7.73 0.61 -7.14
C LEU A 174 9.03 1.09 -7.79
N SER A 175 10.15 0.54 -7.31
CA SER A 175 11.45 0.77 -7.94
C SER A 175 11.69 -0.19 -9.12
N PRO A 176 12.44 0.21 -10.16
CA PRO A 176 13.09 1.52 -10.31
C PRO A 176 12.16 2.61 -10.87
N ILE A 177 12.45 3.86 -10.53
CA ILE A 177 11.88 5.05 -11.18
C ILE A 177 12.89 5.52 -12.22
N ILE A 178 12.47 5.70 -13.48
CA ILE A 178 13.35 6.08 -14.57
C ILE A 178 12.84 7.38 -15.20
N PRO A 179 13.67 8.43 -15.35
CA PRO A 179 14.95 8.60 -14.64
C PRO A 179 14.70 8.82 -13.13
N SER A 180 15.76 8.82 -12.33
CA SER A 180 15.65 9.20 -10.92
C SER A 180 15.06 10.62 -10.79
N PRO A 181 14.04 10.82 -9.93
CA PRO A 181 13.44 12.12 -9.68
C PRO A 181 14.42 13.04 -8.95
N ASP A 182 14.33 14.35 -9.22
CA ASP A 182 15.13 15.37 -8.55
C ASP A 182 14.54 15.71 -7.17
N LYS A 183 13.21 15.57 -7.03
CA LYS A 183 12.50 15.72 -5.76
C LYS A 183 11.41 14.66 -5.63
N VAL A 184 11.30 14.11 -4.42
CA VAL A 184 10.24 13.19 -4.01
C VAL A 184 9.60 13.73 -2.75
N GLU A 185 8.29 13.98 -2.79
CA GLU A 185 7.54 14.45 -1.63
C GLU A 185 6.40 13.49 -1.36
N SER A 186 6.39 12.90 -0.16
CA SER A 186 5.33 12.03 0.31
C SER A 186 4.46 12.79 1.29
N SER A 187 3.28 13.21 0.84
CA SER A 187 2.25 13.77 1.72
C SER A 187 1.34 12.66 2.25
N THR A 188 0.48 12.97 3.22
CA THR A 188 -0.47 12.01 3.82
C THR A 188 -1.54 11.50 2.84
N SER A 189 -1.71 12.17 1.71
CA SER A 189 -2.73 11.86 0.69
C SER A 189 -2.18 11.66 -0.72
N ARG A 190 -0.94 12.07 -1.02
CA ARG A 190 -0.40 12.06 -2.38
C ARG A 190 1.11 11.86 -2.35
N LEU A 191 1.62 11.17 -3.35
CA LEU A 191 3.05 11.09 -3.62
C LEU A 191 3.35 11.92 -4.87
N LEU A 192 4.36 12.77 -4.75
CA LEU A 192 4.78 13.73 -5.76
C LEU A 192 6.20 13.38 -6.23
N LEU A 193 6.36 13.26 -7.53
CA LEU A 193 7.66 13.06 -8.19
C LEU A 193 7.90 14.23 -9.14
N GLU A 194 9.07 14.85 -9.05
CA GLU A 194 9.44 15.99 -9.89
C GLU A 194 10.78 15.75 -10.59
N TRP A 195 10.85 16.17 -11.85
CA TRP A 195 12.05 16.21 -12.66
C TRP A 195 12.21 17.59 -13.28
N THR A 196 13.43 18.11 -13.31
CA THR A 196 13.77 19.41 -13.87
C THR A 196 15.08 19.32 -14.64
N ARG A 197 15.08 19.82 -15.88
CA ARG A 197 16.25 19.90 -16.76
C ARG A 197 16.36 21.32 -17.29
N GLN A 198 17.59 21.80 -17.41
CA GLN A 198 17.89 23.12 -17.95
C GLN A 198 18.68 22.99 -19.25
N ASN A 199 18.47 23.92 -20.17
CA ASN A 199 19.17 24.00 -21.45
C ASN A 199 19.05 22.70 -22.26
N VAL A 200 17.83 22.19 -22.39
CA VAL A 200 17.52 21.00 -23.20
C VAL A 200 17.81 21.31 -24.66
N ARG A 201 18.55 20.42 -25.32
CA ARG A 201 18.95 20.62 -26.72
C ARG A 201 17.91 20.08 -27.70
N ALA A 202 17.90 20.62 -28.90
CA ALA A 202 17.13 20.06 -30.00
C ALA A 202 17.53 18.59 -30.25
N GLY A 203 16.52 17.73 -30.37
CA GLY A 203 16.68 16.29 -30.55
C GLY A 203 16.83 15.49 -29.26
N GLU A 204 16.90 16.12 -28.08
CA GLU A 204 16.91 15.40 -26.81
C GLU A 204 15.55 14.75 -26.52
N GLU A 205 15.63 13.55 -25.95
CA GLU A 205 14.51 12.65 -25.69
C GLU A 205 14.50 12.27 -24.21
N PHE A 206 13.32 12.26 -23.60
CA PHE A 206 13.12 11.87 -22.21
C PHE A 206 12.05 10.78 -22.11
N TYR A 207 12.36 9.77 -21.30
CA TYR A 207 11.48 8.64 -21.03
C TYR A 207 11.24 8.54 -19.53
N PHE A 208 10.00 8.71 -19.11
CA PHE A 208 9.56 8.62 -17.73
C PHE A 208 8.80 7.32 -17.53
N ILE A 209 9.32 6.43 -16.70
CA ILE A 209 8.73 5.15 -16.37
C ILE A 209 8.64 5.04 -14.86
N VAL A 210 7.42 4.93 -14.35
CA VAL A 210 7.14 4.84 -12.92
C VAL A 210 6.17 3.71 -12.65
N GLY A 211 6.61 2.72 -11.84
CA GLY A 211 5.75 1.64 -11.38
C GLY A 211 4.99 2.03 -10.11
N PHE A 212 3.76 1.57 -9.97
CA PHE A 212 2.95 1.68 -8.76
C PHE A 212 2.33 0.33 -8.40
N SER A 213 2.20 0.04 -7.09
CA SER A 213 1.36 -1.05 -6.62
C SER A 213 -0.11 -0.71 -6.90
N GLY A 214 -0.96 -1.71 -7.11
CA GLY A 214 -2.41 -1.50 -7.02
C GLY A 214 -2.82 -0.88 -5.67
N GLU A 215 -4.08 -0.44 -5.58
CA GLU A 215 -4.63 0.20 -4.39
C GLU A 215 -4.46 -0.71 -3.16
N ILE A 216 -3.72 -0.22 -2.16
CA ILE A 216 -3.55 -0.85 -0.87
C ILE A 216 -4.87 -0.70 -0.12
N ILE A 217 -5.76 -1.68 -0.30
CA ILE A 217 -6.97 -1.81 0.49
C ILE A 217 -6.52 -2.25 1.90
N PRO A 218 -6.58 -1.38 2.92
CA PRO A 218 -6.22 -1.81 4.27
C PRO A 218 -7.15 -2.96 4.66
N PRO A 219 -6.63 -4.03 5.30
CA PRO A 219 -7.47 -5.15 5.69
C PRO A 219 -8.63 -4.62 6.53
N LYS A 220 -9.86 -4.90 6.10
CA LYS A 220 -11.08 -4.49 6.78
C LYS A 220 -10.99 -4.95 8.23
N GLN A 221 -10.78 -4.00 9.15
CA GLN A 221 -10.70 -4.34 10.56
C GLN A 221 -12.02 -5.03 10.95
N PRO A 222 -11.95 -6.18 11.65
CA PRO A 222 -13.17 -6.86 12.08
C PRO A 222 -14.05 -5.88 12.86
N SER A 223 -15.34 -5.89 12.57
CA SER A 223 -16.28 -4.95 13.18
C SER A 223 -16.24 -5.07 14.70
N SER A 224 -16.44 -3.95 15.39
CA SER A 224 -16.50 -3.90 16.86
C SER A 224 -17.48 -4.93 17.44
N LEU A 225 -18.53 -5.28 16.68
CA LEU A 225 -19.51 -6.30 17.03
C LEU A 225 -18.91 -7.70 17.22
N ILE A 226 -17.86 -8.07 16.48
CA ILE A 226 -17.20 -9.38 16.63
C ILE A 226 -16.52 -9.46 18.00
N TYR A 227 -15.85 -8.39 18.44
CA TYR A 227 -15.21 -8.34 19.75
C TYR A 227 -16.24 -8.35 20.89
N VAL A 228 -17.36 -7.63 20.74
CA VAL A 228 -18.47 -7.68 21.70
C VAL A 228 -19.04 -9.10 21.79
N GLY A 229 -19.23 -9.77 20.65
CA GLY A 229 -19.70 -11.16 20.60
C GLY A 229 -18.75 -12.13 21.32
N LEU A 230 -17.44 -12.03 21.06
CA LEU A 230 -16.41 -12.84 21.72
C LEU A 230 -16.36 -12.59 23.23
N PHE A 231 -16.49 -11.33 23.65
CA PHE A 231 -16.53 -10.97 25.06
C PHE A 231 -17.75 -11.57 25.78
N LEU A 232 -18.95 -11.47 25.17
CA LEU A 232 -20.17 -12.05 25.73
C LEU A 232 -20.11 -13.58 25.77
N ALA A 233 -19.58 -14.22 24.73
CA ALA A 233 -19.34 -15.67 24.73
C ALA A 233 -18.38 -16.08 25.86
N GLY A 234 -17.31 -15.32 26.07
CA GLY A 234 -16.38 -15.48 27.19
C GLY A 234 -17.07 -15.37 28.55
N LEU A 235 -17.97 -14.41 28.74
CA LEU A 235 -18.75 -14.26 29.98
C LEU A 235 -19.69 -15.45 30.21
N ILE A 236 -20.33 -15.98 29.16
CA ILE A 236 -21.21 -17.15 29.28
C ILE A 236 -20.41 -18.39 29.65
N VAL A 237 -19.27 -18.65 28.99
CA VAL A 237 -18.41 -19.79 29.29
C VAL A 237 -17.78 -19.66 30.68
N GLY A 238 -17.27 -18.49 31.02
CA GLY A 238 -16.67 -18.21 32.33
C GLY A 238 -17.69 -18.30 33.46
N GLY A 239 -18.85 -17.63 33.31
CA GLY A 239 -19.94 -17.65 34.28
C GLY A 239 -20.53 -19.05 34.45
N GLY A 240 -20.75 -19.78 33.35
CA GLY A 240 -21.21 -21.16 33.37
C GLY A 240 -20.21 -22.11 34.03
N GLY A 241 -18.91 -21.93 33.78
CA GLY A 241 -17.84 -22.69 34.42
C GLY A 241 -17.77 -22.45 35.93
N VAL A 242 -17.85 -21.19 36.37
CA VAL A 242 -17.88 -20.83 37.79
C VAL A 242 -19.12 -21.38 38.48
N TYR A 243 -20.30 -21.22 37.87
CA TYR A 243 -21.55 -21.75 38.40
C TYR A 243 -21.52 -23.28 38.52
N GLY A 244 -21.06 -23.97 37.46
CA GLY A 244 -20.89 -25.42 37.46
C GLY A 244 -19.90 -25.88 38.55
N TYR A 245 -18.80 -25.16 38.75
CA TYR A 245 -17.84 -25.46 39.81
C TYR A 245 -18.44 -25.30 41.22
N VAL A 246 -19.24 -24.26 41.45
CA VAL A 246 -19.94 -24.04 42.73
C VAL A 246 -20.90 -25.21 43.02
N LEU A 247 -21.73 -25.60 42.04
CA LEU A 247 -22.65 -26.73 42.18
C LEU A 247 -21.91 -28.06 42.44
N TYR A 248 -20.79 -28.29 41.75
CA TYR A 248 -19.96 -29.47 41.96
C TYR A 248 -19.40 -29.51 43.39
N ARG A 249 -18.91 -28.37 43.90
CA ARG A 249 -18.36 -28.26 45.26
C ARG A 249 -19.42 -28.47 46.33
N GLU A 250 -20.64 -27.99 46.13
CA GLU A 250 -21.75 -28.20 47.06
C GLU A 250 -22.14 -29.67 47.16
N ARG A 251 -22.24 -30.38 46.02
CA ARG A 251 -22.49 -31.83 46.01
C ARG A 251 -21.42 -32.59 46.77
N LYS A 252 -20.14 -32.33 46.46
CA LYS A 252 -19.02 -33.00 47.16
C LYS A 252 -19.04 -32.73 48.67
N ARG A 253 -19.37 -31.50 49.10
CA ARG A 253 -19.49 -31.17 50.53
C ARG A 253 -20.68 -31.86 51.20
N SER A 254 -21.79 -32.07 50.49
CA SER A 254 -22.93 -32.83 51.02
C SER A 254 -22.62 -34.32 51.17
N GLU A 255 -21.89 -34.91 50.22
CA GLU A 255 -21.41 -36.30 50.27
C GLU A 255 -20.38 -36.50 51.39
N GLU A 256 -19.42 -35.59 51.53
CA GLU A 256 -18.45 -35.60 52.63
C GLU A 256 -19.15 -35.46 54.00
N LYS A 257 -20.13 -34.56 54.13
CA LYS A 257 -20.93 -34.44 55.36
C LYS A 257 -21.74 -35.71 55.65
N ALA A 258 -22.28 -36.38 54.64
CA ALA A 258 -22.98 -37.65 54.82
C ALA A 258 -22.02 -38.78 55.28
N HIS A 259 -20.78 -38.77 54.82
CA HIS A 259 -19.74 -39.72 55.25
C HIS A 259 -19.25 -39.44 56.69
N LEU A 260 -19.21 -38.17 57.10
CA LEU A 260 -18.77 -37.73 58.43
C LEU A 260 -19.84 -37.86 59.53
N ARG A 261 -21.09 -38.21 59.21
CA ARG A 261 -22.10 -38.51 60.23
C ARG A 261 -21.69 -39.71 61.05
N THR A 262 -21.67 -39.57 62.37
CA THR A 262 -21.38 -40.67 63.29
C THR A 262 -22.46 -41.76 63.18
N ASP A 263 -22.12 -43.00 63.53
CA ASP A 263 -23.07 -44.12 63.45
C ASP A 263 -24.34 -43.85 64.30
N GLU A 264 -24.23 -43.07 65.38
CA GLU A 264 -25.36 -42.58 66.20
C GLU A 264 -26.30 -41.64 65.42
N GLU A 265 -25.76 -40.67 64.68
CA GLU A 265 -26.56 -39.72 63.88
C GLU A 265 -27.31 -40.42 62.74
N LYS A 266 -26.71 -41.44 62.14
CA LYS A 266 -27.36 -42.27 61.12
C LYS A 266 -28.53 -43.07 61.71
N ILE A 267 -28.37 -43.60 62.93
CA ILE A 267 -29.46 -44.28 63.65
C ILE A 267 -30.58 -43.30 63.99
N LEU A 268 -30.27 -42.10 64.48
CA LEU A 268 -31.29 -41.08 64.77
C LEU A 268 -32.05 -40.65 63.51
N ALA A 269 -31.38 -40.53 62.36
CA ALA A 269 -32.04 -40.20 61.09
C ALA A 269 -33.06 -41.28 60.69
N ILE A 270 -32.71 -42.56 60.85
CA ILE A 270 -33.62 -43.68 60.55
C ILE A 270 -34.80 -43.72 61.54
N LEU A 271 -34.55 -43.47 62.82
CA LEU A 271 -35.60 -43.49 63.85
C LEU A 271 -36.57 -42.29 63.79
N ARG A 272 -36.18 -41.19 63.13
CA ARG A 272 -37.10 -40.07 62.83
C ARG A 272 -38.18 -40.44 61.81
N GLU A 273 -37.94 -41.45 60.96
CA GLU A 273 -38.93 -41.95 60.01
C GLU A 273 -39.91 -42.95 60.65
N GLY A 274 -39.58 -43.49 61.82
CA GLY A 274 -40.42 -44.40 62.58
C GLY A 274 -39.62 -45.41 63.43
N SER A 275 -40.31 -46.19 64.26
CA SER A 275 -39.68 -47.26 65.04
C SER A 275 -39.21 -48.41 64.15
N VAL A 276 -38.01 -48.93 64.39
CA VAL A 276 -37.37 -49.97 63.54
C VAL A 276 -36.81 -51.10 64.40
N LEU A 277 -36.78 -52.32 63.86
CA LEU A 277 -36.16 -53.46 64.54
C LEU A 277 -34.62 -53.35 64.53
N GLN A 278 -33.97 -53.75 65.61
CA GLN A 278 -32.51 -53.72 65.71
C GLN A 278 -31.81 -54.53 64.59
N SER A 279 -32.43 -55.63 64.13
CA SER A 279 -31.94 -56.42 63.00
C SER A 279 -31.98 -55.66 61.68
N GLU A 280 -33.02 -54.87 61.45
CA GLU A 280 -33.18 -54.04 60.26
C GLU A 280 -32.23 -52.83 60.30
N LEU A 281 -31.94 -52.28 61.49
CA LEU A 281 -30.91 -51.25 61.65
C LEU A 281 -29.52 -51.75 61.26
N ALA A 282 -29.17 -52.98 61.64
CA ALA A 282 -27.89 -53.59 61.25
C ALA A 282 -27.76 -53.77 59.74
N GLU A 283 -28.85 -54.15 59.08
CA GLU A 283 -28.89 -54.33 57.63
C GLU A 283 -28.83 -52.98 56.89
N LYS A 284 -29.65 -52.00 57.30
CA LYS A 284 -29.68 -50.65 56.70
C LYS A 284 -28.37 -49.88 56.84
N LEU A 285 -27.64 -50.10 57.94
CA LEU A 285 -26.36 -49.44 58.20
C LEU A 285 -25.15 -50.25 57.72
N GLY A 286 -25.34 -51.50 57.27
CA GLY A 286 -24.27 -52.37 56.77
C GLY A 286 -23.23 -52.74 57.84
N VAL A 287 -23.62 -52.77 59.12
CA VAL A 287 -22.73 -53.03 60.26
C VAL A 287 -23.11 -54.31 61.00
N SER A 288 -22.17 -54.88 61.75
CA SER A 288 -22.44 -56.09 62.52
C SER A 288 -23.49 -55.85 63.62
N LYS A 289 -24.33 -56.86 63.88
CA LYS A 289 -25.37 -56.80 64.95
C LYS A 289 -24.78 -56.45 66.32
N ALA A 290 -23.55 -56.89 66.60
CA ALA A 290 -22.83 -56.56 67.82
C ALA A 290 -22.51 -55.06 67.91
N LYS A 291 -22.01 -54.47 66.82
CA LYS A 291 -21.69 -53.03 66.77
C LYS A 291 -22.95 -52.18 66.96
N VAL A 292 -24.06 -52.54 66.30
CA VAL A 292 -25.36 -51.87 66.52
C VAL A 292 -25.82 -52.02 67.97
N SER A 293 -25.66 -53.19 68.58
CA SER A 293 -26.08 -53.41 69.96
C SER A 293 -25.32 -52.56 70.97
N ILE A 294 -24.03 -52.29 70.72
CA ILE A 294 -23.19 -51.42 71.54
C ILE A 294 -23.67 -49.97 71.39
N ILE A 295 -23.81 -49.49 70.16
CA ILE A 295 -24.23 -48.10 69.88
C ILE A 295 -25.62 -47.83 70.44
N LEU A 296 -26.59 -48.74 70.26
CA LEU A 296 -27.93 -48.58 70.81
C LEU A 296 -27.94 -48.59 72.35
N ARG A 297 -27.01 -49.30 72.99
CA ARG A 297 -26.88 -49.26 74.45
C ARG A 297 -26.37 -47.90 74.90
N GLU A 298 -25.33 -47.38 74.26
CA GLU A 298 -24.79 -46.03 74.54
C GLU A 298 -25.85 -44.94 74.30
N MET A 299 -26.63 -45.05 73.23
CA MET A 299 -27.72 -44.11 72.92
C MET A 299 -28.88 -44.19 73.93
N GLU A 300 -29.20 -45.39 74.45
CA GLU A 300 -30.21 -45.57 75.50
C GLU A 300 -29.73 -45.03 76.85
N GLU A 301 -28.46 -45.24 77.19
CA GLU A 301 -27.81 -44.68 78.39
C GLU A 301 -27.76 -43.13 78.33
N LYS A 302 -27.55 -42.56 77.14
CA LYS A 302 -27.67 -41.11 76.88
C LYS A 302 -29.12 -40.60 76.85
N GLY A 303 -30.10 -41.50 76.96
CA GLY A 303 -31.52 -41.16 76.96
C GLY A 303 -32.10 -40.77 75.60
N LEU A 304 -31.41 -41.04 74.49
CA LEU A 304 -31.82 -40.64 73.14
C LEU A 304 -32.87 -41.58 72.51
N ILE A 305 -32.92 -42.83 72.97
CA ILE A 305 -33.79 -43.87 72.42
C ILE A 305 -34.33 -44.76 73.55
N THR A 306 -35.36 -45.54 73.24
CA THR A 306 -35.89 -46.59 74.13
C THR A 306 -35.99 -47.91 73.38
N ARG A 307 -35.69 -49.02 74.07
CA ARG A 307 -35.76 -50.38 73.49
C ARG A 307 -36.85 -51.21 74.13
N THR A 308 -37.74 -51.78 73.31
CA THR A 308 -38.75 -52.74 73.75
C THR A 308 -38.43 -54.11 73.16
N ARG A 309 -38.48 -55.16 73.98
CA ARG A 309 -38.20 -56.52 73.52
C ARG A 309 -39.34 -57.03 72.64
N GLU A 310 -39.01 -57.46 71.43
CA GLU A 310 -39.95 -58.01 70.46
C GLU A 310 -39.41 -59.34 69.92
N GLY A 311 -39.90 -60.44 70.51
CA GLY A 311 -39.41 -61.79 70.20
C GLY A 311 -37.93 -61.99 70.54
N ARG A 312 -37.13 -62.31 69.51
CA ARG A 312 -35.67 -62.56 69.61
C ARG A 312 -34.82 -61.31 69.33
N THR A 313 -35.44 -60.15 69.16
CA THR A 313 -34.78 -58.86 68.87
C THR A 313 -35.41 -57.74 69.71
N TYR A 314 -34.91 -56.51 69.55
CA TYR A 314 -35.47 -55.30 70.14
C TYR A 314 -36.06 -54.40 69.05
N ARG A 315 -37.22 -53.82 69.32
CA ARG A 315 -37.71 -52.65 68.58
C ARG A 315 -37.20 -51.40 69.25
N VAL A 316 -36.67 -50.48 68.43
CA VAL A 316 -36.06 -49.24 68.88
C VAL A 316 -37.00 -48.09 68.55
N PHE A 317 -37.25 -47.25 69.54
CA PHE A 317 -38.04 -46.03 69.40
C PHE A 317 -37.16 -44.81 69.69
N LEU A 318 -37.42 -43.72 68.99
CA LEU A 318 -36.89 -42.43 69.38
C LEU A 318 -37.61 -41.98 70.66
N ARG A 319 -36.88 -41.50 71.65
CA ARG A 319 -37.48 -40.92 72.84
C ARG A 319 -37.93 -39.50 72.50
N GLU A 320 -39.20 -39.18 72.77
CA GLU A 320 -39.69 -37.78 72.72
C GLU A 320 -38.99 -36.90 73.76
#